data_AF-A0A1I6GWY5-F1
#
_entry.id   AF-A0A1I6GWY5-F1
#
_cell.length_a   1.000
_cell.length_b   1.000
_cell.length_c   1.000
_cell.angle_alpha   90.00
_cell.angle_beta   90.00
_cell.angle_gamma   90.00
#
_symmetry.space_group_name_H-M   'P 1'
#
loop_
_entity.id
_entity.type
_entity.pdbx_description
1 polymer ?
#
loop_
_entity_poly.entity_id
_entity_poly.type
_entity_poly.pdbx_seq_one_letter_code
_entity_poly.pdbx_strand_id
1 'polypeptide(L)'
;MVESMVIAGLDAETQTAYALFWGIYVVGFVLFYWAMSRLIRWIPLYGLRTLVKALLIVVIATPVQSTVVDGWWVPAWLFGGYETLMGDPSEAARAYFNMGVAALIMALVWILDLVRYRFTRR
;
A
#
# COMPACT_ATOMS: atom_id res chain seq x y z
N MET A 1 -33.48 3.07 22.90
CA MET A 1 -33.31 1.66 22.44
C MET A 1 -33.34 1.53 20.92
N VAL A 2 -34.33 2.10 20.21
CA VAL A 2 -34.35 2.08 18.73
C VAL A 2 -33.15 2.85 18.14
N GLU A 3 -32.90 4.06 18.65
CA GLU A 3 -31.80 4.90 18.20
C GLU A 3 -30.41 4.26 18.43
N SER A 4 -30.21 3.60 19.58
CA SER A 4 -28.99 2.85 19.87
C SER A 4 -28.81 1.61 18.97
N MET A 5 -29.90 0.96 18.58
CA MET A 5 -29.84 -0.17 17.64
C MET A 5 -29.56 0.30 16.20
N VAL A 6 -30.11 1.45 15.79
CA VAL A 6 -29.83 2.05 14.47
C VAL A 6 -28.36 2.48 14.36
N ILE A 7 -27.81 3.13 15.39
CA ILE A 7 -26.39 3.51 15.43
C ILE A 7 -25.48 2.28 15.40
N ALA A 8 -25.81 1.22 16.16
CA ALA A 8 -25.05 -0.02 16.14
C ALA A 8 -25.10 -0.75 14.78
N GLY A 9 -26.25 -0.70 14.09
CA GLY A 9 -26.40 -1.26 12.74
C GLY A 9 -25.54 -0.53 11.70
N LEU A 10 -25.50 0.80 11.76
CA LEU A 10 -24.68 1.64 10.88
C LEU A 10 -23.19 1.40 11.09
N ASP A 11 -22.74 1.24 12.34
CA ASP A 11 -21.35 0.90 12.64
C ASP A 11 -20.97 -0.48 12.08
N ALA A 12 -21.82 -1.50 12.30
CA ALA A 12 -21.58 -2.84 11.76
C ALA A 12 -21.50 -2.88 10.22
N GLU A 13 -22.37 -2.13 9.53
CA GLU A 13 -22.33 -2.01 8.06
C GLU A 13 -21.05 -1.30 7.59
N THR A 14 -20.66 -0.23 8.28
CA THR A 14 -19.45 0.55 7.98
C THR A 14 -18.17 -0.29 8.15
N GLN A 15 -18.08 -1.07 9.23
CA GLN A 15 -16.96 -2.01 9.43
C GLN A 15 -16.95 -3.14 8.38
N THR A 16 -18.13 -3.64 7.99
CA THR A 16 -18.23 -4.65 6.93
C THR A 16 -17.75 -4.11 5.58
N ALA A 17 -18.14 -2.88 5.24
CA ALA A 17 -17.67 -2.20 4.03
C ALA A 17 -16.15 -2.00 4.04
N TYR A 18 -15.58 -1.60 5.18
CA TYR A 18 -14.13 -1.46 5.36
C TYR A 18 -13.38 -2.78 5.17
N ALA A 19 -13.90 -3.87 5.76
CA ALA A 19 -13.34 -5.20 5.60
C ALA A 19 -13.41 -5.67 4.14
N LEU A 20 -14.54 -5.44 3.46
CA LEU A 20 -14.72 -5.76 2.04
C LEU A 20 -13.76 -4.95 1.15
N PHE A 21 -13.59 -3.66 1.43
CA PHE A 21 -12.63 -2.81 0.74
C PHE A 21 -11.23 -3.44 0.80
N TRP A 22 -10.73 -3.76 2.00
CA TRP A 22 -9.41 -4.39 2.14
C TRP A 22 -9.34 -5.79 1.54
N GLY A 23 -10.40 -6.59 1.68
CA GLY A 23 -10.48 -7.91 1.07
C GLY A 23 -10.32 -7.86 -0.45
N ILE A 24 -11.08 -7.00 -1.12
CA ILE A 24 -10.99 -6.78 -2.57
C ILE A 24 -9.63 -6.19 -2.91
N TYR A 25 -9.15 -5.21 -2.13
CA TYR A 25 -7.89 -4.53 -2.37
C TYR A 25 -6.70 -5.48 -2.34
N VAL A 26 -6.61 -6.33 -1.32
CA VAL A 26 -5.52 -7.32 -1.17
C VAL A 26 -5.57 -8.36 -2.29
N VAL A 27 -6.76 -8.88 -2.62
CA VAL A 27 -6.91 -9.83 -3.73
C VAL A 27 -6.48 -9.19 -5.05
N GLY A 28 -6.94 -7.96 -5.32
CA GLY A 28 -6.54 -7.20 -6.50
C GLY A 28 -5.04 -6.94 -6.53
N PHE A 29 -4.45 -6.55 -5.41
CA PHE A 29 -3.01 -6.35 -5.28
C PHE A 29 -2.22 -7.62 -5.58
N VAL A 30 -2.61 -8.77 -5.03
CA VAL A 30 -1.92 -10.05 -5.27
C VAL A 30 -1.97 -10.42 -6.75
N LEU A 31 -3.14 -10.32 -7.39
CA LEU A 31 -3.31 -10.61 -8.81
C LEU A 31 -2.49 -9.65 -9.69
N PHE A 32 -2.56 -8.35 -9.39
CA PHE A 32 -1.79 -7.32 -10.09
C PHE A 32 -0.28 -7.53 -9.92
N TYR A 33 0.18 -7.74 -8.69
CA TYR A 33 1.58 -7.98 -8.38
C TYR A 33 2.11 -9.26 -9.04
N TRP A 34 1.29 -10.31 -9.09
CA TRP A 34 1.60 -11.54 -9.82
C TRP A 34 1.75 -11.28 -11.33
N ALA A 35 0.79 -10.59 -11.94
CA ALA A 35 0.82 -10.25 -13.36
C ALA A 35 2.04 -9.38 -13.69
N MET A 36 2.31 -8.34 -12.90
CA MET A 36 3.49 -7.49 -13.05
C MET A 36 4.78 -8.27 -12.84
N SER A 37 4.84 -9.18 -11.85
CA SER A 37 6.01 -10.04 -11.64
C SER A 37 6.31 -10.91 -12.86
N ARG A 38 5.27 -11.37 -13.58
CA ARG A 38 5.44 -12.11 -14.84
C ARG A 38 5.89 -11.20 -15.98
N LEU A 39 5.48 -9.95 -16.01
CA LEU A 39 5.93 -8.96 -17.00
C LEU A 39 7.40 -8.57 -16.79
N ILE A 40 7.82 -8.31 -15.55
CA ILE A 40 9.17 -7.85 -15.21
C ILE A 40 10.20 -8.99 -15.33
N ARG A 41 9.76 -10.25 -15.52
CA ARG A 41 10.68 -11.40 -15.70
C ARG A 41 11.63 -11.26 -16.89
N TRP A 42 11.26 -10.45 -17.88
CA TRP A 42 12.06 -10.19 -19.09
C TRP A 42 13.26 -9.29 -18.84
N ILE A 43 13.31 -8.60 -17.69
CA ILE A 43 14.46 -7.77 -17.32
C ILE A 43 15.65 -8.67 -16.95
N PRO A 44 16.79 -8.61 -17.67
CA PRO A 44 17.92 -9.52 -17.45
C PRO A 44 18.70 -9.18 -16.16
N LEU A 45 18.65 -7.92 -15.73
CA LEU A 45 19.33 -7.45 -14.54
C LEU A 45 18.51 -7.79 -13.28
N TYR A 46 19.04 -8.73 -12.46
CA TYR A 46 18.41 -9.16 -11.21
C TYR A 46 18.04 -7.97 -10.32
N GLY A 47 18.97 -7.04 -10.09
CA GLY A 47 18.75 -5.93 -9.18
C GLY A 47 17.70 -4.94 -9.66
N LEU A 48 17.66 -4.64 -10.96
CA LEU A 48 16.61 -3.79 -11.53
C LEU A 48 15.24 -4.48 -11.41
N ARG A 49 15.17 -5.79 -11.69
CA ARG A 49 13.94 -6.57 -11.56
C ARG A 49 13.41 -6.58 -10.12
N THR A 50 14.26 -6.76 -9.13
CA THR A 50 13.84 -6.74 -7.72
C THR A 50 13.53 -5.33 -7.23
N LEU A 51 14.20 -4.30 -7.77
CA LEU A 51 13.89 -2.90 -7.47
C LEU A 51 12.49 -2.51 -7.94
N VAL A 52 12.12 -2.84 -9.18
CA VAL A 52 10.78 -2.56 -9.70
C VAL A 52 9.72 -3.27 -8.85
N LYS A 53 9.98 -4.51 -8.45
CA LYS A 53 9.09 -5.25 -7.54
C LYS A 53 8.96 -4.58 -6.16
N ALA A 54 10.06 -4.10 -5.60
CA ALA A 54 10.07 -3.35 -4.35
C ALA A 54 9.26 -2.06 -4.46
N LEU A 55 9.44 -1.31 -5.56
CA LEU A 55 8.66 -0.09 -5.83
C LEU A 55 7.17 -0.38 -5.95
N LEU A 56 6.77 -1.47 -6.61
CA LEU A 56 5.35 -1.86 -6.69
C LEU A 56 4.75 -2.11 -5.30
N ILE A 57 5.49 -2.75 -4.40
CA ILE A 57 5.03 -2.97 -3.02
C ILE A 57 4.88 -1.63 -2.30
N VAL A 58 5.88 -0.75 -2.39
CA VAL A 58 5.84 0.55 -1.72
C VAL A 58 4.68 1.40 -2.21
N VAL A 59 4.50 1.52 -3.52
CA VAL A 59 3.46 2.39 -4.09
C VAL A 59 2.07 1.87 -3.75
N ILE A 60 1.84 0.56 -3.89
CA ILE A 60 0.48 0.00 -3.80
C ILE A 60 0.13 -0.40 -2.37
N ALA A 61 1.07 -1.00 -1.63
CA ALA A 61 0.78 -1.63 -0.35
C ALA A 61 1.08 -0.76 0.88
N THR A 62 1.68 0.43 0.72
CA THR A 62 1.92 1.31 1.89
C THR A 62 0.59 1.85 2.41
N PRO A 63 0.22 1.57 3.68
CA PRO A 63 -0.98 2.11 4.26
C PRO A 63 -0.70 3.47 4.94
N VAL A 64 -1.70 4.33 5.00
CA VAL A 64 -1.72 5.57 5.79
C VAL A 64 -3.01 5.62 6.59
N GLN A 65 -2.93 6.15 7.81
CA GLN A 65 -4.12 6.38 8.62
C GLN A 65 -4.97 7.52 8.03
N SER A 66 -6.27 7.26 7.93
CA SER A 66 -7.29 8.23 7.54
C SER A 66 -7.50 9.25 8.65
N THR A 67 -7.71 10.49 8.27
CA THR A 67 -8.15 11.58 9.16
C THR A 67 -9.66 11.73 9.21
N VAL A 68 -10.37 11.11 8.27
CA VAL A 68 -11.84 11.17 8.19
C VAL A 68 -12.50 10.22 9.19
N VAL A 69 -11.92 9.02 9.36
CA VAL A 69 -12.42 7.99 10.28
C VAL A 69 -11.24 7.48 11.10
N ASP A 70 -11.34 7.61 12.43
CA ASP A 70 -10.26 7.21 13.32
C ASP A 70 -10.02 5.69 13.29
N GLY A 71 -8.75 5.29 13.42
CA GLY A 71 -8.31 3.90 13.33
C GLY A 71 -8.34 3.28 11.93
N TRP A 72 -8.89 3.96 10.92
CA TRP A 72 -8.95 3.42 9.55
C TRP A 72 -7.67 3.65 8.79
N TRP A 73 -7.13 2.58 8.23
CA TRP A 73 -6.02 2.62 7.29
C TRP A 73 -6.52 2.53 5.84
N VAL A 74 -5.89 3.29 4.95
CA VAL A 74 -6.19 3.37 3.52
C VAL A 74 -4.86 3.31 2.74
N PRO A 75 -4.82 2.77 1.50
CA PRO A 75 -3.62 2.82 0.68
C PRO A 75 -3.14 4.26 0.45
N ALA A 76 -1.86 4.53 0.73
CA ALA A 76 -1.29 5.87 0.71
C ALA A 76 -1.33 6.54 -0.66
N TRP A 77 -1.16 5.78 -1.74
CA TRP A 77 -1.27 6.33 -3.10
C TRP A 77 -2.70 6.79 -3.42
N LEU A 78 -3.72 6.09 -2.90
CA LEU A 78 -5.12 6.42 -3.13
C LEU A 78 -5.52 7.65 -2.32
N PHE A 79 -5.19 7.65 -1.03
CA PHE A 79 -5.45 8.78 -0.14
C PHE A 79 -4.68 10.03 -0.60
N GLY A 80 -3.36 9.94 -0.78
CA GLY A 80 -2.55 11.07 -1.23
C GLY A 80 -2.94 11.59 -2.61
N GLY A 81 -3.28 10.69 -3.54
CA GLY A 81 -3.78 11.06 -4.86
C GLY A 81 -5.11 11.79 -4.81
N TYR A 82 -6.05 11.31 -4.00
CA TYR A 82 -7.34 11.96 -3.77
C TYR A 82 -7.17 13.37 -3.17
N GLU A 83 -6.41 13.49 -2.09
CA GLU A 83 -6.20 14.78 -1.40
C GLU A 83 -5.45 15.80 -2.28
N THR A 84 -4.53 15.34 -3.12
CA THR A 84 -3.87 16.20 -4.11
C THR A 84 -4.86 16.80 -5.10
N LEU A 85 -5.87 16.02 -5.54
CA LEU A 85 -6.91 16.49 -6.45
C LEU A 85 -7.95 17.38 -5.76
N MET A 86 -8.22 17.12 -4.47
CA MET A 86 -9.12 17.93 -3.64
C MET A 86 -8.50 19.24 -3.16
N GLY A 87 -7.18 19.40 -3.32
CA GLY A 87 -6.47 20.62 -2.96
C GLY A 87 -6.13 20.72 -1.47
N ASP A 88 -6.03 19.59 -0.75
CA ASP A 88 -5.45 19.54 0.59
C ASP A 88 -3.99 19.05 0.52
N PRO A 89 -3.01 19.98 0.39
CA PRO A 89 -1.62 19.60 0.28
C PRO A 89 -1.05 19.02 1.57
N SER A 90 -1.66 19.27 2.73
CA SER A 90 -1.16 18.82 4.02
C SER A 90 -1.40 17.33 4.23
N GLU A 91 -2.62 16.87 3.92
CA GLU A 91 -3.00 15.47 3.98
C GLU A 91 -2.30 14.65 2.89
N ALA A 92 -2.21 15.20 1.67
CA ALA A 92 -1.44 14.60 0.60
C ALA A 92 0.05 14.43 0.97
N ALA A 93 0.67 15.45 1.57
CA ALA A 93 2.05 15.39 2.02
C ALA A 93 2.26 14.31 3.09
N ARG A 94 1.32 14.12 4.04
CA ARG A 94 1.41 13.03 5.03
C ARG A 94 1.42 11.66 4.34
N ALA A 95 0.54 11.46 3.36
CA ALA A 95 0.45 10.21 2.61
C ALA A 95 1.75 9.91 1.88
N TYR A 96 2.29 10.89 1.15
CA TYR A 96 3.54 10.73 0.40
C TYR A 96 4.77 10.62 1.30
N PHE A 97 4.76 11.29 2.46
CA PHE A 97 5.82 11.13 3.46
C PHE A 97 5.87 9.70 4.00
N ASN A 98 4.71 9.13 4.38
CA ASN A 98 4.63 7.73 4.82
C ASN A 98 5.11 6.77 3.72
N MET A 99 4.73 7.02 2.47
CA MET A 99 5.22 6.26 1.32
C MET A 99 6.73 6.41 1.13
N GLY A 100 7.30 7.60 1.37
CA GLY A 100 8.74 7.85 1.37
C GLY A 100 9.47 7.07 2.47
N VAL A 101 8.95 7.04 3.69
CA VAL A 101 9.51 6.24 4.79
C VAL A 101 9.47 4.75 4.45
N ALA A 102 8.34 4.26 3.92
CA ALA A 102 8.23 2.88 3.45
C ALA A 102 9.21 2.59 2.31
N ALA A 103 9.42 3.54 1.39
CA ALA A 103 10.41 3.43 0.31
C ALA A 103 11.83 3.28 0.85
N LEU A 104 12.21 4.06 1.86
CA LEU A 104 13.52 3.98 2.50
C LEU A 104 13.74 2.62 3.16
N ILE A 105 12.76 2.15 3.95
CA ILE A 105 12.82 0.84 4.60
C ILE A 105 12.93 -0.26 3.55
N MET A 106 12.10 -0.22 2.51
CA MET A 106 12.12 -1.20 1.43
C MET A 106 13.43 -1.15 0.63
N ALA A 107 14.02 0.03 0.42
CA ALA A 107 15.32 0.18 -0.22
C ALA A 107 16.43 -0.49 0.60
N LEU A 108 16.40 -0.38 1.94
CA LEU A 108 17.33 -1.11 2.81
C LEU A 108 17.16 -2.62 2.67
N VAL A 109 15.93 -3.12 2.71
CA VAL A 109 15.62 -4.55 2.51
C VAL A 109 16.12 -5.03 1.15
N TRP A 110 15.88 -4.25 0.10
CA TRP A 110 16.34 -4.55 -1.25
C TRP A 110 17.87 -4.58 -1.36
N ILE A 111 18.58 -3.62 -0.75
CA ILE A 111 20.06 -3.63 -0.70
C ILE A 111 20.56 -4.89 0.01
N LEU A 112 19.95 -5.28 1.13
CA LEU A 112 20.31 -6.51 1.85
C LEU A 112 20.08 -7.76 1.00
N ASP A 113 18.98 -7.81 0.22
CA ASP A 113 18.72 -8.89 -0.73
C ASP A 113 19.82 -8.97 -1.82
N LEU A 114 20.24 -7.84 -2.37
CA LEU A 114 21.33 -7.79 -3.35
C LEU A 114 22.65 -8.29 -2.78
N VAL A 115 22.98 -7.86 -1.56
CA VAL A 115 24.19 -8.29 -0.86
C VAL A 115 24.16 -9.79 -0.63
N ARG A 116 23.05 -10.33 -0.12
CA ARG A 116 22.83 -11.78 0.07
C ARG A 116 22.99 -12.54 -1.23
N TYR A 117 22.33 -12.09 -2.30
CA TYR A 117 22.40 -12.71 -3.62
C TYR A 117 23.83 -12.80 -4.14
N ARG A 118 24.62 -11.73 -3.97
CA ARG A 118 26.02 -11.68 -4.40
C ARG A 118 26.91 -12.65 -3.61
N PHE A 119 26.67 -12.81 -2.30
CA PHE A 119 27.50 -13.69 -1.45
C PHE A 119 27.10 -15.17 -1.54
N THR A 120 25.84 -15.49 -1.82
CA THR A 120 25.35 -16.89 -1.83
C THR A 120 25.54 -17.59 -3.18
N ARG A 121 25.67 -16.86 -4.29
CA ARG A 121 25.86 -17.42 -5.64
C ARG A 121 27.32 -17.38 -6.14
N ARG A 122 28.27 -17.14 -5.24
CA ARG A 122 29.68 -17.49 -5.48
C ARG A 122 29.91 -18.94 -5.08
#